data_AF-A0A1F9UXG7-F1
#
_entry.id   AF-A0A1F9UXG7-F1
#
_cell.length_a   1.000
_cell.length_b   1.000
_cell.length_c   1.000
_cell.angle_alpha   90.00
_cell.angle_beta   90.00
_cell.angle_gamma   90.00
#
_symmetry.space_group_name_H-M   'P 1'
#
loop_
_entity.id
_entity.type
_entity.pdbx_description
1 polymer ?
#
loop_
_entity_poly.entity_id
_entity_poly.type
_entity_poly.pdbx_seq_one_letter_code
_entity_poly.pdbx_strand_id
1 'polypeptide(L)' 'MASYLKKLNYIYPYHQVIGFYMQKAGGYDTSQIDLLRSPGMDYDFYIAYGMRETEYIKEWRLHVPKGF' A
#
# COMPACT_ATOMS: atom_id res chain seq x y z
N MET A 1 8.09 -4.67 -11.96
CA MET A 1 7.15 -5.21 -10.94
C MET A 1 5.75 -4.61 -11.07
N ALA A 2 5.58 -3.29 -11.15
CA ALA A 2 4.25 -2.66 -11.35
C ALA A 2 3.45 -3.19 -12.57
N SER A 3 4.14 -3.60 -13.65
CA SER A 3 3.53 -4.18 -14.84
C SER A 3 2.84 -5.53 -14.61
N TYR A 4 3.24 -6.31 -13.60
CA TYR A 4 2.58 -7.58 -13.26
C TYR A 4 1.23 -7.35 -12.58
N LEU A 5 1.15 -6.37 -11.67
CA LEU A 5 -0.11 -5.99 -11.01
C LEU A 5 -1.15 -5.51 -12.03
N LYS A 6 -0.72 -4.72 -13.02
CA LYS A 6 -1.58 -4.26 -14.11
C LYS A 6 -2.09 -5.42 -14.99
N LYS A 7 -1.27 -6.46 -15.21
CA LYS A 7 -1.67 -7.65 -15.98
C LYS A 7 -2.67 -8.54 -15.23
N LEU A 8 -2.57 -8.59 -13.90
CA LEU A 8 -3.46 -9.41 -13.07
C LEU A 8 -4.85 -8.80 -12.92
N ASN A 9 -5.00 -7.49 -13.15
CA ASN A 9 -6.28 -6.76 -13.16
C ASN A 9 -7.15 -7.07 -11.92
N TYR A 10 -6.51 -7.14 -10.76
CA TYR A 10 -7.24 -7.36 -9.51
C TYR A 10 -8.11 -6.14 -9.21
N ILE A 11 -9.37 -6.42 -8.85
CA ILE A 11 -10.30 -5.41 -8.32
C ILE A 11 -9.78 -4.88 -6.98
N TYR A 12 -9.05 -5.71 -6.22
CA TYR A 12 -8.52 -5.34 -4.92
C TYR A 12 -7.22 -4.53 -5.03
N PRO A 13 -7.08 -3.41 -4.30
CA PRO A 13 -5.99 -2.44 -4.48
C PRO A 13 -4.67 -2.87 -3.81
N TYR A 14 -4.11 -4.00 -4.27
CA TYR A 14 -2.88 -4.56 -3.71
C TYR A 14 -1.67 -3.63 -3.84
N HIS A 15 -1.66 -2.72 -4.83
CA HIS A 15 -0.56 -1.77 -5.03
C HIS A 15 -0.37 -0.81 -3.84
N GLN A 16 -1.44 -0.45 -3.12
CA GLN A 16 -1.35 0.40 -1.93
C GLN A 16 -0.56 -0.29 -0.82
N VAL A 17 -0.88 -1.56 -0.52
CA VAL A 17 -0.19 -2.33 0.53
C VAL A 17 1.25 -2.64 0.15
N ILE A 18 1.49 -3.03 -1.10
CA ILE A 18 2.83 -3.35 -1.60
C ILE A 18 3.71 -2.10 -1.52
N GLY A 19 3.19 -0.94 -1.94
CA GLY A 19 3.92 0.32 -1.87
C GLY A 19 4.24 0.75 -0.44
N PHE A 20 3.29 0.59 0.49
CA PHE A 20 3.52 0.82 1.90
C PHE A 20 4.66 -0.06 2.46
N TYR A 21 4.66 -1.36 2.18
CA TYR A 21 5.73 -2.25 2.64
C TYR A 21 7.09 -1.93 2.01
N MET A 22 7.12 -1.57 0.73
CA MET A 22 8.35 -1.15 0.06
C MET A 22 8.92 0.11 0.68
N GLN A 23 8.09 1.12 0.93
CA GLN A 23 8.52 2.35 1.59
C GLN A 23 9.09 2.07 2.99
N LYS A 24 8.41 1.21 3.76
CA LYS A 24 8.84 0.84 5.12
C LYS A 24 10.14 0.06 5.15
N ALA A 25 10.40 -0.78 4.15
CA ALA A 25 11.66 -1.52 4.04
C ALA A 25 12.87 -0.60 3.82
N GLY A 26 12.67 0.65 3.35
CA GLY A 26 13.71 1.69 3.29
C GLY A 26 14.80 1.51 2.23
N GLY A 27 14.76 0.42 1.45
CA GLY A 27 15.78 0.08 0.45
C GLY A 27 15.37 0.33 -1.01
N TYR A 28 14.22 0.98 -1.25
CA TYR A 28 13.69 1.21 -2.60
C TYR A 28 13.75 2.69 -2.98
N ASP A 29 14.06 2.94 -4.25
CA ASP A 29 14.07 4.29 -4.79
C ASP A 29 12.66 4.88 -4.81
N THR A 30 12.55 6.17 -4.52
CA THR A 30 11.26 6.88 -4.47
C THR A 30 10.51 6.80 -5.79
N SER A 31 11.22 6.82 -6.92
CA SER A 31 10.62 6.69 -8.25
C SER A 31 9.91 5.33 -8.44
N GLN A 32 10.43 4.27 -7.83
CA GLN A 32 9.82 2.93 -7.91
C GLN A 32 8.56 2.84 -7.05
N ILE A 33 8.55 3.54 -5.91
CA ILE A 33 7.40 3.63 -5.00
C ILE A 33 6.30 4.46 -5.65
N ASP A 34 6.64 5.55 -6.34
CA ASP A 34 5.68 6.41 -7.01
C ASP A 34 4.94 5.71 -8.16
N LEU A 35 5.58 4.77 -8.85
CA LEU A 35 4.92 3.93 -9.86
C LEU A 35 3.76 3.12 -9.27
N LEU A 36 3.80 2.78 -7.98
CA LEU A 36 2.71 2.07 -7.31
C LEU A 36 1.53 2.97 -6.97
N ARG A 37 1.71 4.29 -6.96
CA ARG A 37 0.62 5.27 -6.77
C ARG A 37 -0.10 5.61 -8.08
N SER A 38 0.56 5.39 -9.22
CA SER A 38 0.03 5.71 -10.55
C SER A 38 -1.35 5.11 -10.90
N PRO A 39 -1.74 3.89 -10.45
CA PRO A 39 -3.07 3.35 -10.72
C PRO A 39 -4.22 4.08 -10.03
N GLY A 40 -3.94 5.01 -9.12
CA GLY A 40 -4.95 5.64 -8.24
C GLY A 40 -5.10 4.88 -6.92
N MET A 41 -5.49 5.58 -5.86
CA MET A 41 -5.70 5.01 -4.53
C MET A 41 -7.06 5.47 -4.02
N ASP A 42 -8.11 4.75 -4.39
CA ASP A 42 -9.49 5.16 -4.16
C ASP A 42 -10.08 4.60 -2.86
N TYR A 43 -9.42 3.61 -2.27
CA TYR A 43 -9.93 2.87 -1.12
C TYR A 43 -9.12 3.16 0.15
N ASP A 44 -9.83 3.36 1.25
CA ASP A 44 -9.29 3.34 2.59
C ASP A 44 -9.57 1.97 3.22
N PHE A 45 -8.54 1.24 3.65
CA PHE A 45 -8.74 -0.11 4.20
C PHE A 45 -7.72 -0.52 5.25
N TYR A 46 -8.04 -1.62 5.94
CA TYR A 46 -7.24 -2.19 7.02
C TYR A 46 -6.24 -3.22 6.47
N ILE A 47 -4.97 -3.11 6.89
CA ILE A 47 -3.91 -4.00 6.41
C ILE A 47 -4.06 -5.45 6.90
N ALA A 48 -4.73 -5.64 8.04
CA ALA A 48 -4.94 -6.93 8.68
C ALA A 48 -6.30 -6.98 9.40
N TYR A 49 -6.82 -8.19 9.60
CA TYR A 49 -8.06 -8.42 10.34
C TYR A 49 -7.83 -8.36 11.87
N GLY A 50 -8.81 -7.85 12.62
CA GLY A 50 -8.81 -7.91 14.09
C GLY A 50 -7.86 -6.94 14.80
N MET A 51 -7.42 -5.88 14.12
CA MET A 51 -6.59 -4.84 14.75
C MET A 51 -7.38 -4.07 15.80
N ARG A 52 -6.78 -3.84 16.97
CA ARG A 52 -7.42 -3.09 18.07
C ARG A 52 -7.14 -1.60 17.97
N GLU A 53 -5.86 -1.23 18.08
CA GLU A 53 -5.43 0.16 17.89
C GLU A 53 -4.76 0.29 16.54
N THR A 54 -5.29 1.19 15.71
CA THR A 54 -4.77 1.45 14.37
C THR A 54 -4.32 2.89 14.21
N GLU A 55 -3.30 3.09 13.39
CA GLU A 55 -2.88 4.38 12.86
C GLU A 55 -3.27 4.48 11.38
N TYR A 56 -3.71 5.66 10.96
CA TYR A 56 -4.08 5.92 9.57
C TYR A 56 -2.92 6.57 8.82
N ILE A 57 -2.39 5.87 7.82
CA ILE A 57 -1.33 6.32 6.94
C ILE A 57 -1.97 6.96 5.70
N LYS A 58 -2.06 8.29 5.71
CA LYS A 58 -2.75 9.06 4.67
C LYS A 58 -2.09 8.91 3.29
N GLU A 59 -0.78 8.76 3.26
CA GLU A 59 0.02 8.61 2.03
C GLU A 59 -0.36 7.36 1.23
N TRP A 60 -0.84 6.33 1.93
CA TRP A 60 -1.24 5.05 1.34
C TRP A 60 -2.72 4.74 1.50
N ARG A 61 -3.46 5.58 2.23
CA ARG A 61 -4.87 5.36 2.60
C ARG A 61 -5.07 4.02 3.30
N LEU A 62 -4.20 3.72 4.26
CA LEU A 62 -4.19 2.44 4.98
C LEU A 62 -4.33 2.64 6.48
N HIS A 63 -5.08 1.76 7.13
CA HIS A 63 -5.04 1.58 8.57
C HIS A 63 -4.06 0.45 8.91
N VAL A 64 -3.06 0.77 9.72
CA VAL A 64 -2.02 -0.15 10.19
C VAL A 64 -2.11 -0.29 11.71
N PRO A 65 -1.68 -1.39 12.34
CA PRO A 65 -1.74 -1.49 13.79
C PRO A 65 -0.74 -0.53 14.43
N LYS A 66 -1.07 0.05 15.58
CA LYS A 66 -0.11 0.88 16.31
C LYS A 66 1.10 0.07 16.76
N GLY A 67 2.29 0.64 16.61
CA GLY A 67 3.57 -0.02 16.95
C GLY A 67 4.10 -0.94 15.86
N PHE A 68 3.49 -0.92 14.67
CA PHE A 68 3.94 -1.71 13.53
C PHE A 68 5.21 -1.14 12.93
#